data_AF-A0AA89T8V7-F1
#
_entry.id   AF-A0AA89T8V7-F1
#
_cell.length_a   1.000
_cell.length_b   1.000
_cell.length_c   1.000
_cell.angle_alpha   90.00
_cell.angle_beta   90.00
_cell.angle_gamma   90.00
#
_symmetry.space_group_name_H-M   'P 1'
#
loop_
_entity.id
_entity.type
_entity.pdbx_description
1 polymer ?
#
loop_
_entity_poly.entity_id
_entity_poly.type
_entity_poly.pdbx_seq_one_letter_code
_entity_poly.pdbx_strand_id
1 'polypeptide(L)'
;MMKRNLGRHFTILIAVFSLFLPFIWGTFAKTTEAASLPSIERLEKHAAQLEQTMKASRLSKPYSLYNQVKKDYEAAKKEVARIKNKTDKQRYSKRLANSYRTIQRASYYISAVESGERLTALTSRLDQALRSGDLDTLYDIYPSFDKQLKKTGILITKVSDTAVRQKMVRTFQRPAETMKQRAFFPINIMIAMDKIVAAYENGDINQAERLLALCEQWLPKVQDVNTRKQLDMYFQELKAPAVLDIE
;
A
#
# COMPACT_ATOMS: atom_id res chain seq x y z
N MET A 1 114.70 -2.01 24.90
CA MET A 1 115.96 -1.67 24.19
C MET A 1 115.59 -1.11 22.82
N MET A 2 115.89 0.19 22.54
CA MET A 2 115.97 0.87 21.22
C MET A 2 114.74 0.77 20.26
N LYS A 3 114.35 1.69 19.39
CA LYS A 3 114.65 3.09 18.97
C LYS A 3 113.52 3.40 17.96
N ARG A 4 112.81 4.53 18.06
CA ARG A 4 112.78 5.69 17.13
C ARG A 4 112.58 5.42 15.63
N ASN A 5 111.53 6.07 15.07
CA ASN A 5 111.47 7.00 13.90
C ASN A 5 110.12 6.82 13.19
N LEU A 6 109.18 7.77 13.17
CA LEU A 6 109.14 9.09 12.52
C LEU A 6 109.53 9.10 11.03
N GLY A 7 108.55 9.33 10.14
CA GLY A 7 108.77 10.14 8.94
C GLY A 7 107.95 9.82 7.68
N ARG A 8 107.00 10.73 7.38
CA ARG A 8 106.63 11.31 6.04
C ARG A 8 105.46 10.71 5.23
N HIS A 9 104.35 11.47 5.29
CA HIS A 9 103.53 12.08 4.21
C HIS A 9 103.37 11.37 2.84
N PHE A 10 102.13 11.08 2.44
CA PHE A 10 101.40 11.73 1.31
C PHE A 10 99.96 11.15 1.16
N THR A 11 98.96 11.97 1.45
CA THR A 11 97.76 12.32 0.66
C THR A 11 96.88 11.26 -0.08
N ILE A 12 95.56 11.40 0.14
CA ILE A 12 94.35 11.10 -0.70
C ILE A 12 93.86 9.63 -0.82
N LEU A 13 92.74 9.30 -0.16
CA LEU A 13 91.40 9.19 -0.78
C LEU A 13 90.36 8.80 0.30
N ILE A 14 89.45 9.71 0.64
CA ILE A 14 88.27 9.41 1.44
C ILE A 14 87.26 8.73 0.51
N ALA A 15 87.10 7.43 0.65
CA ALA A 15 86.01 6.68 0.04
C ALA A 15 84.69 7.08 0.72
N VAL A 16 83.94 7.95 0.07
CA VAL A 16 82.54 8.24 0.40
C VAL A 16 81.74 6.98 0.08
N PHE A 17 81.36 6.25 1.12
CA PHE A 17 80.47 5.10 1.04
C PHE A 17 79.04 5.63 0.85
N SER A 18 78.67 5.87 -0.41
CA SER A 18 77.31 6.25 -0.79
C SER A 18 76.35 5.09 -0.50
N LEU A 19 75.63 5.20 0.62
CA LEU A 19 74.41 4.44 0.90
C LEU A 19 73.38 4.72 -0.19
N PHE A 20 73.31 3.83 -1.19
CA PHE A 20 72.20 3.71 -2.11
C PHE A 20 71.02 3.06 -1.35
N LEU A 21 70.23 3.89 -0.65
CA LEU A 21 68.87 3.53 -0.27
C LEU A 21 68.02 3.62 -1.54
N PRO A 22 67.42 2.52 -2.05
CA PRO A 22 66.42 2.63 -3.09
C PRO A 22 65.25 3.42 -2.50
N PHE A 23 65.14 4.66 -2.96
CA PHE A 23 64.01 5.55 -2.74
C PHE A 23 62.79 4.90 -3.41
N ILE A 24 62.11 4.03 -2.67
CA ILE A 24 60.84 3.44 -3.08
C ILE A 24 59.88 4.61 -3.21
N TRP A 25 59.63 5.05 -4.44
CA TRP A 25 58.45 5.83 -4.77
C TRP A 25 57.25 4.95 -4.45
N GLY A 26 56.78 5.04 -3.21
CA GLY A 26 55.45 4.61 -2.85
C GLY A 26 54.50 5.38 -3.74
N THR A 27 54.01 4.72 -4.78
CA THR A 27 52.78 5.14 -5.43
C THR A 27 51.73 5.10 -4.33
N PHE A 28 51.42 6.28 -3.77
CA PHE A 28 50.15 6.47 -3.12
C PHE A 28 49.11 6.06 -4.16
N ALA A 29 48.59 4.83 -4.02
CA ALA A 29 47.36 4.45 -4.66
C ALA A 29 46.38 5.53 -4.22
N LYS A 30 46.03 6.45 -5.13
CA LYS A 30 44.77 7.15 -5.03
C LYS A 30 43.77 6.02 -4.86
N THR A 31 43.28 5.82 -3.64
CA THR A 31 41.96 5.24 -3.44
C THR A 31 41.07 6.11 -4.30
N THR A 32 40.77 5.61 -5.49
CA THR A 32 39.74 6.17 -6.36
C THR A 32 38.48 6.06 -5.53
N GLU A 33 38.18 7.13 -4.81
CA GLU A 33 36.85 7.39 -4.29
C GLU A 33 35.91 7.06 -5.44
N ALA A 34 35.16 5.98 -5.27
CA ALA A 34 34.40 5.42 -6.37
C ALA A 34 33.46 6.53 -6.85
N ALA A 35 33.68 7.02 -8.07
CA ALA A 35 33.00 8.19 -8.60
C ALA A 35 31.50 8.08 -8.29
N SER A 36 31.00 9.00 -7.47
CA SER A 36 29.58 9.09 -7.14
C SER A 36 28.79 9.26 -8.44
N LEU A 37 27.61 8.63 -8.50
CA LEU A 37 26.68 8.83 -9.61
C LEU A 37 25.55 9.73 -9.11
N PRO A 38 25.52 11.01 -9.52
CA PRO A 38 24.54 11.98 -9.01
C PRO A 38 23.09 11.55 -9.23
N SER A 39 22.80 10.78 -10.29
CA SER A 39 21.46 10.26 -10.54
C SER A 39 21.01 9.22 -9.51
N ILE A 40 21.93 8.37 -9.04
CA ILE A 40 21.66 7.35 -8.01
C ILE A 40 21.44 8.02 -6.67
N GLU A 41 22.25 9.01 -6.31
CA GLU A 41 22.11 9.74 -5.05
C GLU A 41 20.78 10.51 -4.98
N ARG A 42 20.41 11.18 -6.08
CA ARG A 42 19.12 11.86 -6.18
C ARG A 42 17.95 10.87 -6.10
N LEU A 43 18.05 9.73 -6.78
CA LEU A 43 17.05 8.67 -6.70
C LEU A 43 16.87 8.17 -5.26
N GLU A 44 17.96 7.86 -4.56
CA GLU A 44 17.91 7.35 -3.20
C GLU A 44 17.33 8.38 -2.23
N LYS A 45 17.69 9.66 -2.39
CA LYS A 45 17.13 10.75 -1.59
C LYS A 45 15.61 10.84 -1.76
N HIS A 46 15.12 10.89 -3.00
CA HIS A 46 13.68 10.96 -3.25
C HIS A 46 12.95 9.67 -2.85
N ALA A 47 13.57 8.50 -3.00
CA ALA A 47 13.02 7.22 -2.56
C ALA A 47 12.88 7.18 -1.02
N ALA A 48 13.89 7.65 -0.29
CA ALA A 48 13.83 7.77 1.17
C ALA A 48 12.73 8.74 1.61
N GLN A 49 12.62 9.90 0.96
CA GLN A 49 11.55 10.86 1.22
C GLN A 49 10.15 10.26 0.94
N LEU A 50 10.03 9.46 -0.12
CA LEU A 50 8.77 8.78 -0.45
C LEU A 50 8.40 7.77 0.63
N GLU A 51 9.37 6.97 1.10
CA GLU A 51 9.16 6.02 2.18
C GLU A 51 8.74 6.70 3.49
N GLN A 52 9.39 7.81 3.85
CA GLN A 52 9.01 8.62 5.01
C GLN A 52 7.59 9.16 4.87
N THR A 53 7.22 9.67 3.68
CA THR A 53 5.88 10.21 3.41
C THR A 53 4.79 9.15 3.57
N MET A 54 5.04 7.91 3.12
CA MET A 54 4.08 6.80 3.30
C MET A 54 3.87 6.41 4.76
N LYS A 55 4.92 6.55 5.59
CA LYS A 55 4.92 6.24 7.02
C LYS A 55 4.40 7.39 7.89
N ALA A 56 4.08 8.54 7.30
CA ALA A 56 3.60 9.71 8.03
C ALA A 56 2.30 9.45 8.81
N SER A 57 2.04 10.30 9.80
CA SER A 57 0.84 10.24 10.65
C SER A 57 -0.47 10.44 9.87
N ARG A 58 -0.44 11.14 8.74
CA ARG A 58 -1.58 11.28 7.82
C ARG A 58 -1.42 10.38 6.60
N LEU A 59 -2.45 9.62 6.26
CA LEU A 59 -2.47 8.85 5.01
C LEU A 59 -2.64 9.83 3.84
N SER A 60 -1.86 9.65 2.78
CA SER A 60 -1.88 10.52 1.61
C SER A 60 -1.53 9.75 0.34
N LYS A 61 -1.71 10.36 -0.83
CA LYS A 61 -1.30 9.79 -2.11
C LYS A 61 -0.19 10.65 -2.70
N PRO A 62 1.10 10.36 -2.43
CA PRO A 62 2.21 11.23 -2.81
C PRO A 62 2.58 11.10 -4.30
N TYR A 63 1.63 11.31 -5.22
CA TYR A 63 1.83 11.07 -6.66
C TYR A 63 2.98 11.86 -7.25
N SER A 64 3.14 13.14 -6.87
CA SER A 64 4.22 13.98 -7.38
C SER A 64 5.58 13.37 -7.07
N LEU A 65 5.80 13.02 -5.80
CA LEU A 65 7.04 12.39 -5.35
C LEU A 65 7.23 10.99 -5.93
N TYR A 66 6.17 10.19 -5.99
CA TYR A 66 6.19 8.86 -6.63
C TYR A 66 6.62 8.93 -8.11
N ASN A 67 6.03 9.86 -8.88
CA ASN A 67 6.38 10.06 -10.28
C ASN A 67 7.81 10.60 -10.45
N GLN A 68 8.25 11.47 -9.53
CA GLN A 68 9.61 11.97 -9.51
C GLN A 68 10.62 10.83 -9.28
N VAL A 69 10.37 9.94 -8.31
CA VAL A 69 11.23 8.77 -8.06
C VAL A 69 11.29 7.85 -9.29
N LYS A 70 10.16 7.62 -9.98
CA LYS A 70 10.15 6.86 -11.24
C LYS A 70 11.03 7.51 -12.33
N LYS A 71 10.95 8.83 -12.47
CA LYS A 71 11.77 9.58 -13.42
C LYS A 71 13.27 9.47 -13.08
N ASP A 72 13.62 9.63 -11.81
CA ASP A 72 15.01 9.49 -11.35
C ASP A 72 15.53 8.07 -11.52
N TYR A 73 14.67 7.06 -11.32
CA TYR A 73 15.01 5.66 -11.55
C TYR A 73 15.40 5.39 -13.00
N GLU A 74 14.61 5.88 -13.97
CA GLU A 74 14.93 5.70 -15.40
C GLU A 74 16.22 6.44 -15.80
N ALA A 75 16.47 7.62 -15.24
CA ALA A 75 17.72 8.34 -15.46
C ALA A 75 18.93 7.55 -14.91
N ALA A 76 18.83 7.08 -13.67
CA ALA A 76 19.89 6.33 -13.01
C ALA A 76 20.14 4.96 -13.67
N LYS A 77 19.08 4.28 -14.12
CA LYS A 77 19.16 3.03 -14.88
C LYS A 77 19.97 3.20 -16.17
N LYS A 78 19.75 4.29 -16.92
CA LYS A 78 20.52 4.60 -18.14
C LYS A 78 22.00 4.84 -17.83
N GLU A 79 22.31 5.52 -16.73
CA GLU A 79 23.69 5.80 -16.33
C GLU A 79 24.42 4.52 -15.90
N VAL A 80 23.78 3.69 -15.07
CA VAL A 80 24.34 2.39 -14.64
C VAL A 80 24.58 1.44 -15.81
N ALA A 81 23.71 1.47 -16.84
CA ALA A 81 23.89 0.65 -18.03
C ALA A 81 25.21 0.96 -18.77
N ARG A 82 25.67 2.21 -18.75
CA ARG A 82 26.89 2.69 -19.43
C ARG A 82 28.19 2.38 -18.68
N ILE A 83 28.11 1.96 -17.42
CA ILE A 83 29.29 1.62 -16.62
C ILE A 83 29.97 0.40 -17.23
N LYS A 84 31.25 0.55 -17.57
CA LYS A 84 32.08 -0.55 -18.12
C LYS A 84 32.65 -1.43 -17.01
N ASN A 85 33.05 -0.84 -15.88
CA ASN A 85 33.57 -1.59 -14.74
C ASN A 85 32.48 -2.49 -14.15
N LYS A 86 32.70 -3.82 -14.17
CA LYS A 86 31.72 -4.81 -13.71
C LYS A 86 31.38 -4.68 -12.22
N THR A 87 32.37 -4.43 -11.38
CA THR A 87 32.21 -4.28 -9.93
C THR A 87 31.38 -3.05 -9.58
N ASP A 88 31.68 -1.90 -10.18
CA ASP A 88 30.90 -0.66 -10.00
C ASP A 88 29.48 -0.82 -10.53
N LYS A 89 29.33 -1.42 -11.73
CA LYS A 89 28.02 -1.70 -12.32
C LYS A 89 27.17 -2.56 -11.39
N GLN A 90 27.75 -3.61 -10.81
CA GLN A 90 27.05 -4.47 -9.86
C GLN A 90 26.68 -3.73 -8.57
N ARG A 91 27.58 -2.91 -8.02
CA ARG A 91 27.31 -2.07 -6.83
C ARG A 91 26.12 -1.14 -7.07
N TYR A 92 26.11 -0.40 -8.18
CA TYR A 92 25.03 0.52 -8.49
C TYR A 92 23.73 -0.18 -8.90
N SER A 93 23.81 -1.37 -9.50
CA SER A 93 22.61 -2.19 -9.80
C SER A 93 21.89 -2.63 -8.53
N LYS A 94 22.61 -2.96 -7.46
CA LYS A 94 22.00 -3.27 -6.15
C LYS A 94 21.27 -2.06 -5.56
N ARG A 95 21.86 -0.87 -5.65
CA ARG A 95 21.25 0.41 -5.21
C ARG A 95 19.98 0.75 -6.01
N LEU A 96 20.01 0.58 -7.33
CA LEU A 96 18.84 0.69 -8.19
C LEU A 96 17.73 -0.29 -7.78
N ALA A 97 18.07 -1.55 -7.54
CA ALA A 97 17.10 -2.56 -7.12
C ALA A 97 16.42 -2.20 -5.80
N ASN A 98 17.16 -1.64 -4.83
CA ASN A 98 16.58 -1.15 -3.58
C ASN A 98 15.55 -0.04 -3.82
N SER A 99 15.91 0.96 -4.63
CA SER A 99 15.01 2.06 -4.97
C SER A 99 13.77 1.59 -5.75
N TYR A 100 13.93 0.62 -6.63
CA TYR A 100 12.81 0.00 -7.36
C TYR A 100 11.82 -0.69 -6.40
N ARG A 101 12.30 -1.37 -5.35
CA ARG A 101 11.40 -1.94 -4.34
C ARG A 101 10.59 -0.85 -3.63
N THR A 102 11.17 0.32 -3.39
CA THR A 102 10.43 1.47 -2.81
C THR A 102 9.32 1.94 -3.76
N ILE A 103 9.58 2.01 -5.07
CA ILE A 103 8.55 2.31 -6.08
C ILE A 103 7.42 1.27 -6.02
N GLN A 104 7.74 -0.02 -5.98
CA GLN A 104 6.73 -1.08 -5.91
C GLN A 104 5.88 -0.98 -4.63
N ARG A 105 6.52 -0.77 -3.48
CA ARG A 105 5.83 -0.57 -2.20
C ARG A 105 4.91 0.65 -2.25
N ALA A 106 5.37 1.75 -2.85
CA ALA A 106 4.57 2.96 -3.01
C ALA A 106 3.35 2.77 -3.91
N SER A 107 3.48 1.97 -4.98
CA SER A 107 2.35 1.61 -5.84
C SER A 107 1.25 0.87 -5.07
N TYR A 108 1.61 -0.13 -4.25
CA TYR A 108 0.65 -0.84 -3.41
C TYR A 108 0.03 0.06 -2.35
N TYR A 109 0.84 0.91 -1.69
CA TYR A 109 0.37 1.88 -0.72
C TYR A 109 -0.67 2.84 -1.33
N ILE A 110 -0.35 3.48 -2.46
CA ILE A 110 -1.26 4.43 -3.14
C ILE A 110 -2.57 3.73 -3.51
N SER A 111 -2.48 2.52 -4.08
CA SER A 111 -3.65 1.72 -4.46
C SER A 111 -4.55 1.41 -3.25
N ALA A 112 -3.95 1.08 -2.11
CA ALA A 112 -4.68 0.82 -0.87
C ALA A 112 -5.36 2.08 -0.32
N VAL A 113 -4.68 3.23 -0.35
CA VAL A 113 -5.27 4.52 0.06
C VAL A 113 -6.45 4.89 -0.83
N GLU A 114 -6.31 4.83 -2.15
CA GLU A 114 -7.40 5.10 -3.08
C GLU A 114 -8.60 4.17 -2.88
N SER A 115 -8.33 2.89 -2.63
CA SER A 115 -9.38 1.90 -2.36
C SER A 115 -10.09 2.21 -1.04
N GLY A 116 -9.34 2.61 -0.01
CA GLY A 116 -9.85 3.04 1.28
C GLY A 116 -10.75 4.27 1.18
N GLU A 117 -10.32 5.31 0.45
CA GLU A 117 -11.12 6.52 0.22
C GLU A 117 -12.45 6.21 -0.48
N ARG A 118 -12.44 5.34 -1.51
CA ARG A 118 -13.67 4.88 -2.17
C ARG A 118 -14.57 4.10 -1.21
N LEU A 119 -13.99 3.25 -0.35
CA LEU A 119 -14.75 2.50 0.66
C LEU A 119 -15.39 3.46 1.67
N THR A 120 -14.68 4.48 2.14
CA THR A 120 -15.22 5.51 3.05
C THR A 120 -16.39 6.24 2.42
N ALA A 121 -16.29 6.64 1.15
CA ALA A 121 -17.40 7.29 0.43
C ALA A 121 -18.64 6.39 0.35
N LEU A 122 -18.47 5.12 -0.02
CA LEU A 122 -19.58 4.14 -0.05
C LEU A 122 -20.17 3.89 1.34
N THR A 123 -19.32 3.79 2.37
CA THR A 123 -19.75 3.61 3.76
C THR A 123 -20.61 4.79 4.21
N SER A 124 -20.23 6.02 3.85
CA SER A 124 -21.00 7.22 4.18
C SER A 124 -22.35 7.26 3.46
N ARG A 125 -22.42 6.87 2.19
CA ARG A 125 -23.69 6.80 1.44
C ARG A 125 -24.61 5.73 2.02
N LEU A 126 -24.06 4.57 2.38
CA LEU A 126 -24.81 3.49 3.00
C LEU A 126 -25.35 3.90 4.39
N ASP A 127 -24.54 4.59 5.19
CA ASP A 127 -24.98 5.18 6.47
C ASP A 127 -26.15 6.14 6.29
N GLN A 128 -26.06 7.02 5.29
CA GLN A 128 -27.12 7.99 5.00
C GLN A 128 -28.41 7.28 4.62
N ALA A 129 -28.36 6.29 3.71
CA ALA A 129 -29.54 5.54 3.26
C ALA A 129 -30.22 4.78 4.41
N LEU A 130 -29.42 4.15 5.30
CA LEU A 130 -29.94 3.52 6.51
C LEU A 130 -30.60 4.53 7.47
N ARG A 131 -30.01 5.71 7.65
CA ARG A 131 -30.58 6.72 8.55
C ARG A 131 -31.86 7.35 8.00
N SER A 132 -31.94 7.56 6.68
CA SER A 132 -33.12 8.14 6.04
C SER A 132 -34.22 7.12 5.79
N GLY A 133 -33.91 5.81 5.82
CA GLY A 133 -34.85 4.77 5.39
C GLY A 133 -35.01 4.71 3.87
N ASP A 134 -34.04 5.22 3.10
CA ASP A 134 -34.03 5.15 1.64
C ASP A 134 -33.63 3.74 1.21
N LEU A 135 -34.62 2.88 1.02
CA LEU A 135 -34.42 1.45 0.75
C LEU A 135 -33.85 1.22 -0.66
N ASP A 136 -34.31 1.97 -1.66
CA ASP A 136 -33.82 1.84 -3.04
C ASP A 136 -32.31 2.13 -3.09
N THR A 137 -31.89 3.26 -2.53
CA THR A 137 -30.47 3.61 -2.46
C THR A 137 -29.67 2.60 -1.64
N LEU A 138 -30.25 2.10 -0.54
CA LEU A 138 -29.62 1.08 0.32
C LEU A 138 -29.35 -0.21 -0.47
N TYR A 139 -30.35 -0.72 -1.19
CA TYR A 139 -30.27 -1.93 -1.99
C TYR A 139 -29.25 -1.81 -3.12
N ASP A 140 -29.29 -0.69 -3.85
CA ASP A 140 -28.43 -0.44 -5.01
C ASP A 140 -26.95 -0.28 -4.64
N ILE A 141 -26.66 0.41 -3.54
CA ILE A 141 -25.27 0.71 -3.16
C ILE A 141 -24.59 -0.49 -2.49
N TYR A 142 -25.35 -1.33 -1.78
CA TYR A 142 -24.78 -2.38 -0.94
C TYR A 142 -23.85 -3.37 -1.68
N PRO A 143 -24.17 -3.88 -2.89
CA PRO A 143 -23.27 -4.76 -3.64
C PRO A 143 -21.91 -4.11 -3.96
N SER A 144 -21.94 -2.84 -4.35
CA SER A 144 -20.72 -2.07 -4.62
C SER A 144 -19.90 -1.86 -3.35
N PHE A 145 -20.57 -1.56 -2.23
CA PHE A 145 -19.95 -1.45 -0.91
C PHE A 145 -19.27 -2.77 -0.49
N ASP A 146 -19.96 -3.92 -0.55
CA ASP A 146 -19.40 -5.21 -0.13
C ASP A 146 -18.19 -5.62 -0.99
N LYS A 147 -18.28 -5.43 -2.31
CA LYS A 147 -17.16 -5.66 -3.23
C LYS A 147 -15.96 -4.77 -2.90
N GLN A 148 -16.22 -3.49 -2.62
CA GLN A 148 -15.17 -2.53 -2.31
C GLN A 148 -14.53 -2.80 -0.94
N LEU A 149 -15.29 -3.28 0.04
CA LEU A 149 -14.76 -3.70 1.35
C LEU A 149 -13.75 -4.84 1.17
N LYS A 150 -14.14 -5.91 0.45
CA LYS A 150 -13.27 -7.05 0.13
C LYS A 150 -12.00 -6.61 -0.60
N LYS A 151 -12.16 -5.78 -1.65
CA LYS A 151 -11.04 -5.25 -2.44
C LYS A 151 -10.07 -4.45 -1.57
N THR A 152 -10.59 -3.60 -0.70
CA THR A 152 -9.76 -2.75 0.17
C THR A 152 -8.96 -3.58 1.16
N GLY A 153 -9.57 -4.60 1.78
CA GLY A 153 -8.85 -5.55 2.63
C GLY A 153 -7.67 -6.21 1.90
N ILE A 154 -7.89 -6.71 0.69
CA ILE A 154 -6.84 -7.34 -0.15
C ILE A 154 -5.72 -6.35 -0.49
N LEU A 155 -6.04 -5.09 -0.78
CA LEU A 155 -5.01 -4.10 -1.10
C LEU A 155 -4.20 -3.68 0.12
N ILE A 156 -4.83 -3.59 1.30
CA ILE A 156 -4.13 -3.32 2.56
C ILE A 156 -3.10 -4.41 2.86
N THR A 157 -3.40 -5.69 2.63
CA THR A 157 -2.42 -6.78 2.90
C THR A 157 -1.15 -6.67 2.05
N LYS A 158 -1.22 -6.03 0.87
CA LYS A 158 -0.06 -5.81 -0.02
C LYS A 158 0.86 -4.68 0.45
N VAL A 159 0.42 -3.84 1.37
CA VAL A 159 1.25 -2.75 1.91
C VAL A 159 2.32 -3.35 2.83
N SER A 160 3.59 -3.10 2.54
CA SER A 160 4.70 -3.79 3.22
C SER A 160 4.83 -3.48 4.71
N ASP A 161 4.54 -2.24 5.11
CA ASP A 161 4.74 -1.78 6.48
C ASP A 161 3.54 -2.13 7.38
N THR A 162 3.79 -2.88 8.45
CA THR A 162 2.75 -3.37 9.37
C THR A 162 2.03 -2.25 10.11
N ALA A 163 2.74 -1.21 10.55
CA ALA A 163 2.12 -0.09 11.28
C ALA A 163 1.21 0.71 10.34
N VAL A 164 1.65 0.91 9.09
CA VAL A 164 0.83 1.53 8.04
C VAL A 164 -0.40 0.67 7.71
N ARG A 165 -0.25 -0.65 7.58
CA ARG A 165 -1.40 -1.56 7.38
C ARG A 165 -2.43 -1.43 8.48
N GLN A 166 -2.01 -1.53 9.74
CA GLN A 166 -2.91 -1.42 10.88
C GLN A 166 -3.63 -0.07 10.93
N LYS A 167 -2.93 1.00 10.56
CA LYS A 167 -3.52 2.33 10.43
C LYS A 167 -4.60 2.34 9.34
N MET A 168 -4.33 1.80 8.15
CA MET A 168 -5.34 1.68 7.08
C MET A 168 -6.54 0.83 7.49
N VAL A 169 -6.32 -0.28 8.22
CA VAL A 169 -7.41 -1.10 8.76
C VAL A 169 -8.30 -0.27 9.69
N ARG A 170 -7.71 0.47 10.63
CA ARG A 170 -8.46 1.31 11.57
C ARG A 170 -9.19 2.45 10.88
N THR A 171 -8.58 3.08 9.86
CA THR A 171 -9.16 4.24 9.17
C THR A 171 -10.25 3.85 8.17
N PHE A 172 -10.08 2.76 7.43
CA PHE A 172 -10.95 2.42 6.30
C PHE A 172 -11.78 1.16 6.53
N GLN A 173 -11.12 0.05 6.88
CA GLN A 173 -11.76 -1.27 6.86
C GLN A 173 -12.72 -1.46 8.05
N ARG A 174 -12.26 -1.14 9.27
CA ARG A 174 -13.03 -1.40 10.49
C ARG A 174 -14.36 -0.63 10.54
N PRO A 175 -14.42 0.69 10.22
CA PRO A 175 -15.70 1.39 10.15
C PRO A 175 -16.67 0.77 9.14
N ALA A 176 -16.15 0.32 7.99
CA ALA A 176 -16.95 -0.36 6.98
C ALA A 176 -17.43 -1.75 7.44
N GLU A 177 -16.63 -2.52 8.17
CA GLU A 177 -17.07 -3.79 8.76
C GLU A 177 -18.22 -3.59 9.75
N THR A 178 -18.14 -2.56 10.60
CA THR A 178 -19.26 -2.18 11.48
C THR A 178 -20.51 -1.79 10.68
N MET A 179 -20.35 -1.05 9.58
CA MET A 179 -21.46 -0.70 8.69
C MET A 179 -22.09 -1.95 8.06
N LYS A 180 -21.28 -2.91 7.62
CA LYS A 180 -21.76 -4.17 7.06
C LYS A 180 -22.60 -4.96 8.07
N GLN A 181 -22.21 -4.97 9.34
CA GLN A 181 -22.98 -5.62 10.40
C GLN A 181 -24.32 -4.91 10.64
N ARG A 182 -24.34 -3.58 10.65
CA ARG A 182 -25.57 -2.79 10.80
C ARG A 182 -26.54 -2.98 9.62
N ALA A 183 -26.02 -3.04 8.39
CA ALA A 183 -26.80 -3.27 7.17
C ALA A 183 -27.29 -4.71 7.00
N PHE A 184 -26.84 -5.66 7.83
CA PHE A 184 -27.11 -7.09 7.65
C PHE A 184 -28.61 -7.42 7.59
N PHE A 185 -29.38 -7.01 8.60
CA PHE A 185 -30.82 -7.33 8.63
C PHE A 185 -31.60 -6.61 7.53
N PRO A 186 -31.45 -5.27 7.33
CA PRO A 186 -32.13 -4.58 6.24
C PRO A 186 -31.96 -5.24 4.88
N ILE A 187 -30.71 -5.50 4.48
CA ILE A 187 -30.42 -6.08 3.17
C ILE A 187 -30.98 -7.49 3.02
N ASN A 188 -30.87 -8.33 4.05
CA ASN A 188 -31.42 -9.69 3.97
C ASN A 188 -32.95 -9.70 3.94
N ILE A 189 -33.62 -8.75 4.61
CA ILE A 189 -35.08 -8.59 4.52
C ILE A 189 -35.46 -8.20 3.09
N MET A 190 -34.79 -7.22 2.49
CA MET A 190 -35.08 -6.81 1.10
C MET A 190 -34.87 -7.96 0.09
N ILE A 191 -33.77 -8.71 0.21
CA ILE A 191 -33.54 -9.90 -0.62
C ILE A 191 -34.62 -10.97 -0.40
N ALA A 192 -35.11 -11.12 0.84
CA ALA A 192 -36.18 -12.06 1.13
C ALA A 192 -37.52 -11.59 0.53
N MET A 193 -37.80 -10.28 0.53
CA MET A 193 -38.98 -9.69 -0.11
C MET A 193 -39.00 -9.95 -1.62
N ASP A 194 -37.89 -9.76 -2.32
CA ASP A 194 -37.79 -10.11 -3.75
C ASP A 194 -38.11 -11.58 -4.00
N LYS A 195 -37.65 -12.46 -3.10
CA LYS A 195 -37.91 -13.90 -3.19
C LYS A 195 -39.34 -14.28 -2.82
N ILE A 196 -40.01 -13.50 -1.95
CA ILE A 196 -41.43 -13.67 -1.64
C ILE A 196 -42.26 -13.36 -2.88
N VAL A 197 -41.99 -12.24 -3.55
CA VAL A 197 -42.65 -11.87 -4.80
C VAL A 197 -42.48 -12.97 -5.85
N ALA A 198 -41.25 -13.41 -6.08
CA ALA A 198 -40.98 -14.49 -7.02
C ALA A 198 -41.66 -15.83 -6.62
N ALA A 199 -41.77 -16.13 -5.34
CA ALA A 199 -42.46 -17.34 -4.88
C ALA A 199 -43.98 -17.26 -5.16
N TYR A 200 -44.61 -16.11 -4.95
CA TYR A 200 -46.01 -15.90 -5.30
C TYR A 200 -46.28 -16.01 -6.79
N GLU A 201 -45.43 -15.40 -7.63
CA GLU A 201 -45.53 -15.50 -9.10
C GLU A 201 -45.43 -16.95 -9.59
N ASN A 202 -44.68 -17.80 -8.88
CA ASN A 202 -44.51 -19.21 -9.21
C ASN A 202 -45.50 -20.14 -8.49
N GLY A 203 -46.42 -19.62 -7.69
CA GLY A 203 -47.37 -20.41 -6.89
C GLY A 203 -46.73 -21.22 -5.74
N ASP A 204 -45.48 -20.95 -5.36
CA ASP A 204 -44.81 -21.61 -4.23
C ASP A 204 -45.15 -20.91 -2.90
N ILE A 205 -46.39 -21.14 -2.46
CA ILE A 205 -46.93 -20.53 -1.22
C ILE A 205 -46.11 -20.95 0.01
N ASN A 206 -45.64 -22.20 0.07
CA ASN A 206 -44.82 -22.69 1.16
C ASN A 206 -43.49 -21.93 1.28
N GLN A 207 -42.86 -21.60 0.15
CA GLN A 207 -41.65 -20.77 0.16
C GLN A 207 -41.95 -19.34 0.62
N ALA A 208 -43.04 -18.73 0.12
CA ALA A 208 -43.44 -17.38 0.50
C ALA A 208 -43.69 -17.27 2.01
N GLU A 209 -44.48 -18.18 2.60
CA GLU A 209 -44.78 -18.20 4.04
C GLU A 209 -43.52 -18.33 4.91
N ARG A 210 -42.59 -19.22 4.54
CA ARG A 210 -41.31 -19.37 5.25
C ARG A 210 -40.48 -18.08 5.24
N LEU A 211 -40.44 -17.39 4.11
CA LEU A 211 -39.70 -16.14 3.97
C LEU A 211 -40.40 -14.99 4.71
N LEU A 212 -41.73 -14.93 4.71
CA LEU A 212 -42.49 -13.97 5.50
C LEU A 212 -42.18 -14.11 7.00
N ALA A 213 -42.23 -15.34 7.53
CA ALA A 213 -41.89 -15.60 8.93
C ALA A 213 -40.44 -15.22 9.26
N LEU A 214 -39.51 -15.38 8.30
CA LEU A 214 -38.12 -14.98 8.48
C LEU A 214 -37.97 -13.45 8.55
N CYS A 215 -38.69 -12.72 7.69
CA CYS A 215 -38.75 -11.25 7.73
C CYS A 215 -39.31 -10.75 9.05
N GLU A 216 -40.38 -11.37 9.60
CA GLU A 216 -40.91 -11.03 10.94
C GLU A 216 -39.86 -11.17 12.04
N GLN A 217 -39.05 -12.23 11.99
CA GLN A 217 -38.01 -12.46 12.99
C GLN A 217 -36.83 -11.48 12.87
N TRP A 218 -36.57 -10.96 11.67
CA TRP A 218 -35.45 -10.07 11.39
C TRP A 218 -35.79 -8.60 11.54
N LEU A 219 -37.04 -8.20 11.27
CA LEU A 219 -37.47 -6.80 11.29
C LEU A 219 -37.19 -6.10 12.64
N PRO A 220 -37.44 -6.71 13.81
CA PRO A 220 -37.10 -6.11 15.10
C PRO A 220 -35.60 -5.91 15.33
N LYS A 221 -34.75 -6.64 14.60
CA LYS A 221 -33.28 -6.58 14.70
C LYS A 221 -32.67 -5.46 13.83
N VAL A 222 -33.49 -4.79 13.01
CA VAL A 222 -33.09 -3.59 12.29
C VAL A 222 -32.91 -2.44 13.29
N GLN A 223 -31.67 -1.95 13.37
CA GLN A 223 -31.26 -0.91 14.34
C GLN A 223 -31.83 0.46 13.97
N ASP A 224 -31.86 0.77 12.67
CA ASP A 224 -32.30 2.06 12.15
C ASP A 224 -33.82 2.20 12.12
N VAL A 225 -34.34 3.12 12.92
CA VAL A 225 -35.79 3.29 13.11
C VAL A 225 -36.51 3.61 11.79
N ASN A 226 -35.94 4.52 10.98
CA ASN A 226 -36.54 4.91 9.70
C ASN A 226 -36.51 3.74 8.69
N THR A 227 -35.37 3.07 8.52
CA THR A 227 -35.29 1.85 7.69
C THR A 227 -36.25 0.77 8.18
N ARG A 228 -36.32 0.51 9.49
CA ARG A 228 -37.26 -0.48 10.03
C ARG A 228 -38.70 -0.12 9.71
N LYS A 229 -39.08 1.16 9.85
CA LYS A 229 -40.42 1.63 9.51
C LYS A 229 -40.74 1.41 8.03
N GLN A 230 -39.83 1.76 7.13
CA GLN A 230 -40.04 1.57 5.70
C GLN A 230 -40.13 0.09 5.34
N LEU A 231 -39.25 -0.74 5.87
CA LEU A 231 -39.30 -2.19 5.67
C LEU A 231 -40.62 -2.79 6.19
N ASP A 232 -41.12 -2.34 7.35
CA ASP A 232 -42.40 -2.80 7.87
C ASP A 232 -43.56 -2.45 6.93
N MET A 233 -43.58 -1.23 6.37
CA MET A 233 -44.60 -0.84 5.39
C MET A 233 -44.65 -1.77 4.18
N TYR A 234 -43.51 -1.97 3.49
CA TYR A 234 -43.43 -2.93 2.38
C TYR A 234 -43.76 -4.36 2.80
N PHE A 235 -43.37 -4.73 4.02
CA PHE A 235 -43.63 -6.06 4.54
C PHE A 235 -45.11 -6.33 4.77
N GLN A 236 -45.87 -5.35 5.26
CA GLN A 236 -47.32 -5.48 5.42
C GLN A 236 -48.03 -5.55 4.07
N GLU A 237 -47.56 -4.83 3.04
CA GLU A 237 -48.10 -4.91 1.68
C GLU A 237 -47.98 -6.32 1.10
N LEU A 238 -46.85 -7.00 1.34
CA LEU A 238 -46.63 -8.39 0.90
C LEU A 238 -47.49 -9.42 1.65
N LYS A 239 -47.97 -9.09 2.85
CA LYS A 239 -48.86 -9.94 3.65
C LYS A 239 -50.33 -9.77 3.31
N ALA A 240 -50.71 -8.60 2.79
CA ALA A 240 -52.08 -8.40 2.33
C ALA A 240 -52.40 -9.54 1.36
N PRO A 241 -53.56 -10.21 1.48
CA PRO A 241 -53.90 -11.31 0.60
C PRO A 241 -53.75 -10.78 -0.83
N ALA A 242 -52.74 -11.28 -1.53
CA ALA A 242 -52.63 -11.06 -2.96
C ALA A 242 -53.93 -11.63 -3.50
N VAL A 243 -54.86 -10.76 -3.88
CA VAL A 243 -55.92 -11.11 -4.82
C VAL A 243 -55.14 -11.40 -6.10
N LEU A 244 -54.57 -12.60 -6.17
CA LEU A 244 -54.15 -13.20 -7.41
C LEU A 244 -55.48 -13.48 -8.09
N ASP A 245 -55.94 -12.50 -8.87
CA ASP A 245 -56.88 -12.75 -9.96
C ASP A 245 -56.14 -13.69 -10.91
N ILE A 246 -56.19 -14.98 -10.58
CA ILE A 246 -55.85 -16.06 -11.47
C ILE A 246 -57.04 -16.16 -12.41
N GLU A 247 -56.99 -15.44 -13.54
CA GLU A 247 -57.83 -15.72 -14.70
C GLU A 247 -57.47 -17.08 -15.33
#